data_AF-A0AAV0YWP6-F1
#
_entry.id   AF-A0AAV0YWP6-F1
#
_cell.length_a   1.000
_cell.length_b   1.000
_cell.length_c   1.000
_cell.angle_alpha   90.00
_cell.angle_beta   90.00
_cell.angle_gamma   90.00
#
_symmetry.space_group_name_H-M   'P 1'
#
loop_
_entity.id
_entity.type
_entity.pdbx_description
1 polymer ?
#
loop_
_entity_poly.entity_id
_entity_poly.type
_entity_poly.pdbx_seq_one_letter_code
_entity_poly.pdbx_strand_id
1 'polypeptide(L)'
;MVKIGFGTFDDSFSIASLKAYLSEFIATLIFVFAGVGSAIAYDELTSDAALDPTGLVAVAVAHAFALFVGVSIAANISVASLLLNYVTAKSVPTHGVAAGLNPIAGLVFEIIITFGLVYTVYATAADPKKGSIGTIAPIAIGFVVGANILVAGPFSGGSMNPARSFGPAVVNGNFADNWIYWAGPLIGGGLAGLIYGDIFIGSYAPAPATETYP
;
A
#
# COMPACT_ATOMS: atom_id res chain seq x y z
N MET A 1 -13.82 -40.16 16.32
CA MET A 1 -14.00 -40.49 14.89
C MET A 1 -14.06 -39.18 14.13
N VAL A 2 -13.04 -38.85 13.32
CA VAL A 2 -12.98 -37.59 12.56
C VAL A 2 -13.97 -37.68 11.39
N LYS A 3 -14.94 -36.78 11.32
CA LYS A 3 -15.87 -36.69 10.19
C LYS A 3 -15.16 -35.99 9.03
N ILE A 4 -14.89 -36.71 7.95
CA ILE A 4 -14.39 -36.15 6.69
C ILE A 4 -15.61 -35.70 5.88
N GLY A 5 -15.70 -34.40 5.59
CA GLY A 5 -16.72 -33.82 4.71
C GLY A 5 -16.14 -33.56 3.33
N PHE A 6 -16.74 -34.12 2.28
CA PHE A 6 -16.28 -33.94 0.90
C PHE A 6 -16.77 -32.64 0.23
N GLY A 7 -17.66 -31.88 0.88
CA GLY A 7 -18.25 -30.65 0.33
C GLY A 7 -19.12 -30.89 -0.91
N THR A 8 -19.62 -29.81 -1.52
CA THR A 8 -20.35 -29.85 -2.80
C THR A 8 -19.84 -28.75 -3.73
N PHE A 9 -19.99 -28.95 -5.04
CA PHE A 9 -19.55 -27.95 -6.03
C PHE A 9 -20.26 -26.61 -5.85
N ASP A 10 -21.55 -26.62 -5.51
CA ASP A 10 -22.32 -25.40 -5.26
C ASP A 10 -21.77 -24.60 -4.07
N ASP A 11 -21.24 -25.29 -3.05
CA ASP A 11 -20.61 -24.66 -1.89
C ASP A 11 -19.23 -24.08 -2.25
N SER A 12 -18.43 -24.80 -3.03
CA SER A 12 -17.10 -24.35 -3.52
C SER A 12 -17.18 -23.16 -4.49
N PHE A 13 -18.26 -23.05 -5.27
CA PHE A 13 -18.50 -21.90 -6.16
C PHE A 13 -19.42 -20.84 -5.57
N SER A 14 -19.76 -20.96 -4.28
CA SER A 14 -20.53 -19.93 -3.59
C SER A 14 -19.75 -18.61 -3.52
N ILE A 15 -20.47 -17.50 -3.37
CA ILE A 15 -19.86 -16.17 -3.19
C ILE A 15 -18.95 -16.15 -1.95
N ALA A 16 -19.28 -16.92 -0.91
CA ALA A 16 -18.46 -17.02 0.29
C ALA A 16 -17.12 -17.70 0.00
N SER A 17 -17.12 -18.82 -0.73
CA SER A 17 -15.93 -19.55 -1.12
C SER A 17 -15.06 -18.76 -2.11
N LEU A 18 -15.66 -18.08 -3.08
CA LEU A 18 -14.93 -17.20 -4.00
C LEU A 18 -14.24 -16.03 -3.27
N LYS A 19 -14.89 -15.45 -2.26
CA LYS A 19 -14.28 -14.43 -1.39
C LYS A 19 -13.15 -15.01 -0.56
N ALA A 20 -13.28 -16.25 -0.07
CA ALA A 20 -12.23 -16.93 0.66
C ALA A 20 -11.00 -17.16 -0.23
N TYR A 21 -11.19 -17.66 -1.45
CA TYR A 21 -10.09 -17.86 -2.41
C TYR A 21 -9.40 -16.57 -2.80
N LEU A 22 -10.17 -15.50 -3.03
CA LEU A 22 -9.60 -14.18 -3.33
C LEU A 22 -8.83 -13.61 -2.13
N SER A 23 -9.35 -13.79 -0.91
CA SER A 23 -8.68 -13.35 0.32
C SER A 23 -7.39 -14.12 0.55
N GLU A 24 -7.40 -15.43 0.32
CA GLU A 24 -6.23 -16.29 0.40
C GLU A 24 -5.18 -15.92 -0.65
N PHE A 25 -5.60 -15.63 -1.89
CA PHE A 25 -4.73 -15.15 -2.96
C PHE A 25 -4.06 -13.81 -2.61
N ILE A 26 -4.82 -12.85 -2.08
CA ILE A 26 -4.27 -11.54 -1.68
C ILE A 26 -3.33 -11.69 -0.48
N ALA A 27 -3.69 -12.50 0.52
CA ALA A 27 -2.87 -12.74 1.69
C ALA A 27 -1.54 -13.42 1.33
N THR A 28 -1.59 -14.44 0.47
CA THR A 28 -0.39 -15.13 -0.03
C THR A 28 0.47 -14.22 -0.90
N LEU A 29 -0.14 -13.38 -1.75
CA LEU A 29 0.58 -12.39 -2.55
C LEU A 29 1.34 -11.39 -1.68
N ILE A 30 0.70 -10.85 -0.63
CA ILE A 30 1.35 -9.90 0.30
C ILE A 30 2.45 -10.59 1.11
N PHE A 31 2.21 -11.81 1.59
CA PHE A 31 3.20 -12.60 2.32
C PHE A 31 4.44 -12.87 1.48
N VAL A 32 4.26 -13.35 0.24
CA VAL A 32 5.37 -13.63 -0.68
C VAL A 32 6.07 -12.34 -1.08
N PHE A 33 5.33 -11.27 -1.39
CA PHE A 33 5.92 -9.98 -1.76
C PHE A 33 6.80 -9.42 -0.64
N ALA A 34 6.33 -9.44 0.60
CA ALA A 34 7.10 -8.97 1.75
C ALA A 34 8.30 -9.89 2.05
N GLY A 35 8.20 -11.20 1.83
CA GLY A 35 9.27 -12.16 2.13
C GLY A 35 10.38 -12.18 1.09
N VAL A 36 10.00 -12.19 -0.19
CA VAL A 36 10.94 -12.13 -1.30
C VAL A 36 11.54 -10.72 -1.39
N GLY A 37 10.74 -9.68 -1.18
CA GLY A 37 11.21 -8.29 -1.17
C GLY A 37 12.24 -8.00 -0.07
N SER A 38 12.08 -8.58 1.13
CA SER A 38 13.08 -8.42 2.19
C SER A 38 14.38 -9.17 1.91
N ALA A 39 14.30 -10.33 1.23
CA ALA A 39 15.48 -11.06 0.78
C ALA A 39 16.25 -10.31 -0.31
N ILE A 40 15.55 -9.78 -1.32
CA ILE A 40 16.16 -8.96 -2.39
C ILE A 40 16.80 -7.70 -1.80
N ALA A 41 16.11 -7.02 -0.87
CA ALA A 41 16.65 -5.83 -0.24
C ALA A 41 17.94 -6.11 0.57
N TYR A 42 18.03 -7.29 1.19
CA TYR A 42 19.24 -7.70 1.90
C TYR A 42 20.40 -7.97 0.94
N ASP A 43 20.12 -8.63 -0.19
CA ASP A 43 21.10 -8.94 -1.25
C ASP A 43 21.76 -7.65 -1.77
N GLU A 44 20.94 -6.67 -2.12
CA GLU A 44 21.38 -5.35 -2.61
C GLU A 44 22.18 -4.57 -1.55
N LEU A 45 21.77 -4.61 -0.27
CA LEU A 45 22.44 -3.89 0.81
C LEU A 45 23.79 -4.50 1.20
N THR A 46 23.99 -5.78 0.90
CA THR A 46 25.20 -6.51 1.28
C THR A 46 26.12 -6.84 0.11
N SER A 47 25.81 -6.35 -1.09
CA SER A 47 26.59 -6.60 -2.32
C SER A 47 26.75 -8.10 -2.59
N ASP A 48 25.63 -8.83 -2.59
CA ASP A 48 25.54 -10.27 -2.82
C ASP A 48 26.31 -11.12 -1.79
N ALA A 49 26.45 -10.63 -0.55
CA ALA A 49 27.08 -11.41 0.50
C ALA A 49 26.26 -12.68 0.80
N ALA A 50 26.95 -13.80 1.05
CA ALA A 50 26.30 -15.05 1.40
C ALA A 50 25.35 -14.86 2.61
N LEU A 51 24.15 -15.42 2.51
CA LEU A 51 23.15 -15.44 3.58
C LEU A 51 23.65 -16.23 4.79
N ASP A 52 24.31 -15.52 5.70
CA ASP A 52 24.77 -16.03 6.97
C ASP A 52 23.61 -15.99 8.01
N PRO A 53 23.79 -16.60 9.20
CA PRO A 53 22.76 -16.56 10.24
C PRO A 53 22.33 -15.12 10.61
N THR A 54 23.24 -14.16 10.55
CA THR A 54 22.96 -12.74 10.82
C THR A 54 22.04 -12.15 9.75
N GLY A 55 22.30 -12.44 8.48
CA GLY A 55 21.48 -12.04 7.35
C GLY A 55 20.08 -12.63 7.37
N LEU A 56 19.95 -13.90 7.77
CA LEU A 56 18.65 -14.53 7.99
C LEU A 56 17.84 -13.80 9.09
N VAL A 57 18.48 -13.39 10.18
CA VAL A 57 17.80 -12.59 11.22
C VAL A 57 17.41 -11.21 10.67
N ALA A 58 18.26 -10.54 9.90
CA ALA A 58 17.95 -9.25 9.30
C ALA A 58 16.76 -9.32 8.33
N VAL A 59 16.73 -10.31 7.44
CA VAL A 59 15.62 -10.57 6.51
C VAL A 59 14.34 -10.91 7.28
N ALA A 60 14.42 -11.74 8.33
CA ALA A 60 13.27 -12.10 9.15
C ALA A 60 12.69 -10.89 9.90
N VAL A 61 13.54 -10.02 10.44
CA VAL A 61 13.12 -8.77 11.11
C VAL A 61 12.49 -7.81 10.12
N ALA A 62 13.09 -7.62 8.94
CA ALA A 62 12.54 -6.77 7.89
C ALA A 62 11.19 -7.29 7.38
N HIS A 63 11.07 -8.61 7.17
CA HIS A 63 9.82 -9.26 6.80
C HIS A 63 8.74 -9.09 7.88
N ALA A 64 9.09 -9.37 9.14
CA ALA A 64 8.19 -9.22 10.27
C ALA A 64 7.76 -7.76 10.46
N PHE A 65 8.65 -6.80 10.26
CA PHE A 65 8.34 -5.38 10.33
C PHE A 65 7.44 -4.93 9.18
N ALA A 66 7.68 -5.40 7.95
CA ALA A 66 6.83 -5.10 6.78
C ALA A 66 5.41 -5.68 6.96
N LEU A 67 5.29 -6.92 7.43
CA LEU A 67 4.00 -7.53 7.76
C LEU A 67 3.35 -6.83 8.95
N PHE A 68 4.10 -6.47 10.00
CA PHE A 68 3.59 -5.74 11.15
C PHE A 68 3.06 -4.36 10.75
N VAL A 69 3.77 -3.62 9.90
CA VAL A 69 3.31 -2.32 9.39
C VAL A 69 2.10 -2.48 8.48
N GLY A 70 2.10 -3.44 7.55
CA GLY A 70 0.96 -3.71 6.67
C GLY A 70 -0.30 -4.11 7.43
N VAL A 71 -0.16 -5.03 8.39
CA VAL A 71 -1.23 -5.46 9.28
C VAL A 71 -1.63 -4.32 10.22
N SER A 72 -0.68 -3.54 10.77
CA SER A 72 -0.99 -2.40 11.66
C SER A 72 -1.64 -1.25 10.93
N ILE A 73 -1.37 -1.02 9.64
CA ILE A 73 -2.09 -0.02 8.85
C ILE A 73 -3.53 -0.50 8.60
N ALA A 74 -3.71 -1.75 8.18
CA ALA A 74 -5.03 -2.34 7.95
C ALA A 74 -5.86 -2.45 9.25
N ALA A 75 -5.21 -2.85 10.34
CA ALA A 75 -5.79 -3.00 11.67
C ALA A 75 -5.97 -1.65 12.37
N ASN A 76 -5.01 -0.72 12.37
CA ASN A 76 -5.20 0.59 13.03
C ASN A 76 -6.22 1.45 12.31
N ILE A 77 -6.36 1.40 10.99
CA ILE A 77 -7.39 2.19 10.31
C ILE A 77 -8.79 1.64 10.64
N SER A 78 -8.94 0.31 10.77
CA SER A 78 -10.21 -0.34 11.10
C SER A 78 -10.52 -0.30 12.60
N VAL A 79 -9.53 -0.57 13.46
CA VAL A 79 -9.61 -0.54 14.92
C VAL A 79 -9.67 0.89 15.45
N ALA A 80 -8.95 1.87 14.88
CA ALA A 80 -9.13 3.27 15.27
C ALA A 80 -10.51 3.80 14.82
N SER A 81 -11.02 3.35 13.66
CA SER A 81 -12.40 3.65 13.25
C SER A 81 -13.42 3.01 14.20
N LEU A 82 -13.24 1.74 14.57
CA LEU A 82 -14.09 1.05 15.55
C LEU A 82 -14.01 1.68 16.94
N LEU A 83 -12.81 2.02 17.42
CA LEU A 83 -12.59 2.70 18.70
C LEU A 83 -13.20 4.10 18.68
N LEU A 84 -13.05 4.87 17.59
CA LEU A 84 -13.68 6.18 17.44
C LEU A 84 -15.21 6.05 17.46
N ASN A 85 -15.78 5.07 16.76
CA ASN A 85 -17.22 4.80 16.80
C ASN A 85 -17.67 4.43 18.21
N TYR A 86 -16.95 3.54 18.88
CA TYR A 86 -17.26 3.07 20.23
C TYR A 86 -17.17 4.19 21.29
N VAL A 87 -16.12 5.02 21.23
CA VAL A 87 -15.89 6.12 22.19
C VAL A 87 -16.82 7.31 21.94
N THR A 88 -17.13 7.62 20.68
CA THR A 88 -17.91 8.83 20.34
C THR A 88 -19.40 8.56 20.11
N ALA A 89 -19.80 7.29 19.97
CA ALA A 89 -21.13 6.86 19.54
C ALA A 89 -21.60 7.52 18.21
N LYS A 90 -20.65 7.91 17.34
CA LYS A 90 -20.91 8.54 16.04
C LYS A 90 -20.41 7.67 14.89
N SER A 91 -21.07 7.78 13.74
CA SER A 91 -20.62 7.15 12.49
C SER A 91 -19.22 7.67 12.11
N VAL A 92 -18.34 6.77 11.69
CA VAL A 92 -16.98 7.17 11.26
C VAL A 92 -17.08 7.79 9.87
N PRO A 93 -16.44 8.94 9.61
CA PRO A 93 -16.44 9.52 8.27
C PRO A 93 -15.86 8.54 7.24
N THR A 94 -16.67 8.16 6.26
CA THR A 94 -16.24 7.43 5.06
C THR A 94 -15.84 8.43 3.99
N HIS A 95 -14.89 8.05 3.15
CA HIS A 95 -14.65 8.82 1.94
C HIS A 95 -15.79 8.61 0.97
N GLY A 96 -16.25 9.72 0.39
CA GLY A 96 -17.21 9.73 -0.69
C GLY A 96 -16.92 10.91 -1.61
N VAL A 97 -17.31 10.76 -2.86
CA VAL A 97 -17.31 11.86 -3.82
C VAL A 97 -18.39 12.86 -3.40
N ALA A 98 -18.09 14.15 -3.53
CA ALA A 98 -19.00 15.22 -3.14
C ALA A 98 -20.36 15.08 -3.83
N ALA A 99 -21.43 15.39 -3.09
CA ALA A 99 -22.80 15.29 -3.61
C ALA A 99 -22.97 16.13 -4.87
N GLY A 100 -23.48 15.51 -5.95
CA GLY A 100 -23.66 16.16 -7.26
C GLY A 100 -22.42 16.20 -8.15
N LEU A 101 -21.26 15.72 -7.67
CA LEU A 101 -20.06 15.59 -8.47
C LEU A 101 -20.02 14.22 -9.18
N ASN A 102 -19.55 14.19 -10.42
CA ASN A 102 -19.41 12.96 -11.20
C ASN A 102 -18.37 12.02 -10.53
N PRO A 103 -18.66 10.73 -10.32
CA PRO A 103 -17.69 9.74 -9.81
C PRO A 103 -16.34 9.73 -10.55
N ILE A 104 -16.36 9.93 -11.87
CA ILE A 104 -15.14 10.02 -12.69
C ILE A 104 -14.31 11.25 -12.32
N ALA A 105 -14.93 12.37 -11.95
CA ALA A 105 -14.19 13.53 -11.46
C ALA A 105 -13.49 13.21 -10.14
N GLY A 106 -14.17 12.50 -9.23
CA GLY A 106 -13.57 11.98 -7.99
C GLY A 106 -12.39 11.05 -8.25
N LEU A 107 -12.51 10.17 -9.24
CA LEU A 107 -11.41 9.30 -9.70
C LEU A 107 -10.21 10.11 -10.20
N VAL A 108 -10.45 11.12 -11.05
CA VAL A 108 -9.38 11.98 -11.57
C VAL A 108 -8.67 12.72 -10.44
N PHE A 109 -9.42 13.25 -9.46
CA PHE A 109 -8.82 13.85 -8.26
C PHE A 109 -7.89 12.88 -7.55
N GLU A 110 -8.37 11.67 -7.23
CA GLU A 110 -7.57 10.64 -6.54
C GLU A 110 -6.33 10.22 -7.34
N ILE A 111 -6.42 10.12 -8.66
CA ILE A 111 -5.25 9.86 -9.53
C ILE A 111 -4.21 10.96 -9.37
N ILE A 112 -4.60 12.22 -9.51
CA ILE A 112 -3.68 13.37 -9.51
C ILE A 112 -2.98 13.51 -8.15
N ILE A 113 -3.74 13.46 -7.06
CA ILE A 113 -3.16 13.64 -5.72
C ILE A 113 -2.28 12.45 -5.32
N THR A 114 -2.64 11.23 -5.72
CA THR A 114 -1.79 10.06 -5.43
C THR A 114 -0.55 10.06 -6.29
N PHE A 115 -0.65 10.48 -7.55
CA PHE A 115 0.52 10.70 -8.40
C PHE A 115 1.49 11.67 -7.73
N GLY A 116 1.01 12.84 -7.28
CA GLY A 116 1.86 13.83 -6.62
C GLY A 116 2.51 13.30 -5.34
N LEU A 117 1.76 12.52 -4.54
CA LEU A 117 2.28 11.86 -3.35
C LEU A 117 3.40 10.85 -3.70
N VAL A 118 3.13 9.90 -4.59
CA VAL A 118 4.08 8.83 -4.92
C VAL A 118 5.29 9.41 -5.68
N TYR A 119 5.10 10.40 -6.53
CA TYR A 119 6.21 11.12 -7.17
C TYR A 119 7.12 11.78 -6.12
N THR A 120 6.54 12.39 -5.08
CA THR A 120 7.31 12.97 -3.97
C THR A 120 8.08 11.90 -3.21
N VAL A 121 7.49 10.72 -2.99
CA VAL A 121 8.19 9.57 -2.39
C VAL A 121 9.37 9.15 -3.25
N TYR A 122 9.20 9.04 -4.57
CA TYR A 122 10.31 8.70 -5.47
C TYR A 122 11.42 9.75 -5.41
N ALA A 123 11.07 11.02 -5.54
CA ALA A 123 12.03 12.12 -5.59
C ALA A 123 12.82 12.31 -4.28
N THR A 124 12.17 12.08 -3.14
CA THR A 124 12.76 12.39 -1.83
C THR A 124 13.29 11.16 -1.13
N ALA A 125 12.69 9.99 -1.31
CA ALA A 125 13.03 8.78 -0.56
C ALA A 125 13.61 7.65 -1.42
N ALA A 126 13.17 7.46 -2.67
CA ALA A 126 13.58 6.30 -3.47
C ALA A 126 14.79 6.55 -4.38
N ASP A 127 14.91 7.76 -4.96
CA ASP A 127 15.97 8.07 -5.93
C ASP A 127 17.37 7.94 -5.31
N PRO A 128 18.28 7.11 -5.87
CA PRO A 128 19.66 7.02 -5.41
C PRO A 128 20.41 8.37 -5.46
N LYS A 129 19.98 9.28 -6.35
CA LYS A 129 20.53 10.63 -6.52
C LYS A 129 19.92 11.66 -5.57
N LYS A 130 19.05 11.26 -4.63
CA LYS A 130 18.33 12.17 -3.69
C LYS A 130 19.22 13.08 -2.83
N GLY A 131 20.47 12.68 -2.57
CA GLY A 131 21.40 13.48 -1.77
C GLY A 131 20.81 13.89 -0.41
N SER A 132 20.96 15.18 -0.05
CA SER A 132 20.45 15.73 1.22
C SER A 132 18.92 15.84 1.30
N ILE A 133 18.20 15.71 0.18
CA ILE A 133 16.72 15.73 0.16
C ILE A 133 16.17 14.52 0.91
N GLY A 134 16.91 13.40 0.93
CA GLY A 134 16.58 12.21 1.72
C GLY A 134 16.31 12.49 3.20
N THR A 135 17.01 13.47 3.78
CA THR A 135 16.86 13.85 5.19
C THR A 135 15.50 14.48 5.48
N ILE A 136 14.93 15.24 4.54
CA ILE A 136 13.64 15.93 4.70
C ILE A 136 12.46 15.14 4.13
N ALA A 137 12.69 13.96 3.57
CA ALA A 137 11.68 13.15 2.90
C ALA A 137 10.40 12.92 3.75
N PRO A 138 10.48 12.54 5.04
CA PRO A 138 9.26 12.32 5.84
C PRO A 138 8.40 13.59 5.99
N ILE A 139 9.05 14.74 6.16
CA ILE A 139 8.38 16.04 6.30
C ILE A 139 7.78 16.47 4.97
N ALA A 140 8.53 16.33 3.86
CA ALA A 140 8.05 16.66 2.52
C ALA A 140 6.82 15.81 2.13
N ILE A 141 6.87 14.50 2.37
CA ILE A 141 5.75 13.58 2.12
C ILE A 141 4.53 13.99 2.98
N GLY A 142 4.73 14.27 4.27
CA GLY A 142 3.66 14.72 5.15
C GLY A 142 2.99 16.02 4.69
N PHE A 143 3.77 17.01 4.26
CA PHE A 143 3.23 18.27 3.74
C PHE A 143 2.48 18.10 2.41
N VAL A 144 2.95 17.23 1.51
CA VAL A 144 2.25 16.94 0.26
C VAL A 144 0.89 16.26 0.53
N VAL A 145 0.84 15.30 1.46
CA VAL A 145 -0.45 14.70 1.89
C VAL A 145 -1.39 15.78 2.44
N GLY A 146 -0.88 16.66 3.33
CA GLY A 146 -1.68 17.74 3.90
C GLY A 146 -2.22 18.71 2.85
N ALA A 147 -1.36 19.17 1.92
CA ALA A 147 -1.75 20.06 0.84
C ALA A 147 -2.79 19.40 -0.09
N ASN A 148 -2.60 18.12 -0.43
CA ASN A 148 -3.54 17.37 -1.24
C ASN A 148 -4.91 17.23 -0.55
N ILE A 149 -4.96 17.02 0.75
CA ILE A 149 -6.22 16.98 1.52
C ILE A 149 -6.93 18.34 1.49
N LEU A 150 -6.18 19.45 1.62
CA LEU A 150 -6.78 20.80 1.55
C LEU A 150 -7.43 21.06 0.18
N VAL A 151 -6.85 20.54 -0.89
CA VAL A 151 -7.38 20.70 -2.26
C VAL A 151 -8.51 19.72 -2.55
N ALA A 152 -8.30 18.42 -2.32
CA ALA A 152 -9.21 17.35 -2.74
C ALA A 152 -10.26 16.97 -1.69
N GLY A 153 -10.09 17.40 -0.43
CA GLY A 153 -11.01 17.12 0.67
C GLY A 153 -12.48 17.43 0.34
N PRO A 154 -12.81 18.62 -0.19
CA PRO A 154 -14.18 18.97 -0.56
C PRO A 154 -14.75 18.21 -1.76
N PHE A 155 -13.94 17.47 -2.52
CA PHE A 155 -14.34 16.83 -3.79
C PHE A 155 -14.33 15.31 -3.74
N SER A 156 -13.19 14.69 -3.38
CA SER A 156 -13.04 13.23 -3.24
C SER A 156 -12.87 12.77 -1.80
N GLY A 157 -12.63 13.71 -0.87
CA GLY A 157 -12.20 13.42 0.50
C GLY A 157 -10.68 13.32 0.66
N GLY A 158 -9.92 13.33 -0.42
CA GLY A 158 -8.45 13.33 -0.41
C GLY A 158 -7.84 12.06 0.16
N SER A 159 -8.14 10.91 -0.44
CA SER A 159 -7.76 9.62 0.14
C SER A 159 -6.31 9.27 -0.05
N MET A 160 -5.84 9.22 -1.29
CA MET A 160 -4.51 8.78 -1.70
C MET A 160 -4.13 7.34 -1.28
N ASN A 161 -5.00 6.63 -0.55
CA ASN A 161 -4.67 5.38 0.11
C ASN A 161 -5.90 4.48 0.22
N PRO A 162 -5.92 3.34 -0.52
CA PRO A 162 -7.04 2.41 -0.50
C PRO A 162 -7.38 1.88 0.90
N ALA A 163 -6.37 1.56 1.72
CA ALA A 163 -6.59 1.06 3.09
C ALA A 163 -7.28 2.12 3.98
N ARG A 164 -6.91 3.40 3.81
CA ARG A 164 -7.50 4.54 4.54
C ARG A 164 -8.96 4.81 4.15
N SER A 165 -9.36 4.51 2.92
CA SER A 165 -10.78 4.52 2.53
C SER A 165 -11.52 3.26 2.95
N PHE A 166 -10.86 2.10 2.94
CA PHE A 166 -11.50 0.81 3.15
C PHE A 166 -11.88 0.56 4.61
N GLY A 167 -11.03 0.93 5.58
CA GLY A 167 -11.33 0.69 7.00
C GLY A 167 -12.65 1.31 7.48
N PRO A 168 -12.90 2.63 7.30
CA PRO A 168 -14.18 3.23 7.64
C PRO A 168 -15.37 2.66 6.85
N ALA A 169 -15.14 2.21 5.60
CA ALA A 169 -16.18 1.59 4.77
C ALA A 169 -16.64 0.25 5.36
N VAL A 170 -15.69 -0.58 5.82
CA VAL A 170 -15.98 -1.85 6.52
C VAL A 170 -16.72 -1.60 7.83
N VAL A 171 -16.27 -0.64 8.65
CA VAL A 171 -16.87 -0.35 9.96
C VAL A 171 -18.32 0.13 9.83
N ASN A 172 -18.63 0.93 8.81
CA ASN A 172 -19.99 1.44 8.60
C ASN A 172 -20.83 0.57 7.64
N GLY A 173 -20.27 -0.48 7.05
CA GLY A 173 -20.93 -1.27 6.00
C GLY A 173 -21.28 -0.47 4.73
N ASN A 174 -20.60 0.66 4.49
CA ASN A 174 -20.87 1.55 3.36
C ASN A 174 -19.71 1.52 2.36
N PHE A 175 -19.95 0.88 1.21
CA PHE A 175 -18.97 0.76 0.12
C PHE A 175 -19.35 1.56 -1.13
N ALA A 176 -20.29 2.51 -1.02
CA ALA A 176 -20.67 3.37 -2.13
C ALA A 176 -19.42 4.06 -2.70
N ASP A 177 -19.24 3.95 -4.03
CA ASP A 177 -18.11 4.51 -4.77
C ASP A 177 -16.72 4.13 -4.25
N ASN A 178 -16.60 3.10 -3.40
CA ASN A 178 -15.32 2.74 -2.78
C ASN A 178 -14.25 2.34 -3.81
N TRP A 179 -14.69 1.79 -4.95
CA TRP A 179 -13.84 1.42 -6.08
C TRP A 179 -12.96 2.59 -6.57
N ILE A 180 -13.41 3.84 -6.44
CA ILE A 180 -12.66 5.05 -6.81
C ILE A 180 -11.38 5.15 -5.99
N TYR A 181 -11.45 4.83 -4.71
CA TYR A 181 -10.32 4.88 -3.78
C TYR A 181 -9.38 3.69 -3.91
N TRP A 182 -9.71 2.72 -4.76
CA TRP A 182 -8.78 1.69 -5.21
C TRP A 182 -8.20 2.07 -6.56
N ALA A 183 -9.04 2.30 -7.56
CA ALA A 183 -8.63 2.61 -8.92
C ALA A 183 -7.79 3.89 -8.98
N GLY A 184 -8.22 4.96 -8.33
CA GLY A 184 -7.53 6.26 -8.38
C GLY A 184 -6.12 6.19 -7.82
N PRO A 185 -5.93 5.76 -6.56
CA PRO A 185 -4.60 5.64 -5.99
C PRO A 185 -3.69 4.65 -6.71
N LEU A 186 -4.21 3.51 -7.16
CA LEU A 186 -3.40 2.52 -7.89
C LEU A 186 -2.93 3.06 -9.25
N ILE A 187 -3.81 3.74 -9.99
CA ILE A 187 -3.45 4.36 -11.27
C ILE A 187 -2.47 5.52 -11.04
N GLY A 188 -2.76 6.43 -10.12
CA GLY A 188 -1.91 7.58 -9.84
C GLY A 188 -0.52 7.18 -9.35
N GLY A 189 -0.45 6.24 -8.40
CA GLY A 189 0.81 5.72 -7.89
C GLY A 189 1.59 4.94 -8.94
N GLY A 190 0.92 4.10 -9.74
CA GLY A 190 1.54 3.38 -10.85
C GLY A 190 2.14 4.32 -11.90
N LEU A 191 1.39 5.36 -12.31
CA LEU A 191 1.88 6.38 -13.23
C LEU A 191 3.10 7.13 -12.67
N ALA A 192 3.09 7.48 -11.38
CA ALA A 192 4.23 8.14 -10.76
C ALA A 192 5.46 7.23 -10.73
N GLY A 193 5.28 5.94 -10.40
CA GLY A 193 6.37 4.97 -10.40
C GLY A 193 6.98 4.76 -11.78
N LEU A 194 6.15 4.61 -12.82
CA LEU A 194 6.61 4.47 -14.20
C LEU A 194 7.32 5.75 -14.67
N ILE A 195 6.70 6.92 -14.50
CA ILE A 195 7.27 8.20 -14.96
C ILE A 195 8.57 8.49 -14.23
N TYR A 196 8.62 8.37 -12.91
CA TYR A 196 9.82 8.69 -12.16
C TYR A 196 10.92 7.65 -12.39
N GLY A 197 10.56 6.36 -12.31
CA GLY A 197 11.47 5.24 -12.52
C GLY A 197 12.12 5.27 -13.89
N ASP A 198 11.33 5.38 -14.96
CA ASP A 198 11.84 5.22 -16.32
C ASP A 198 12.54 6.49 -16.83
N ILE A 199 12.12 7.69 -16.41
CA ILE A 199 12.67 8.95 -16.91
C ILE A 199 13.82 9.47 -16.05
N PHE A 200 13.68 9.41 -14.72
CA PHE A 200 14.62 10.09 -13.81
C PHE A 200 15.63 9.13 -13.18
N ILE A 201 15.25 7.87 -12.93
CA ILE A 201 16.17 6.83 -12.46
C ILE A 201 16.85 6.15 -13.66
N GLY A 202 16.09 5.82 -14.71
CA GLY A 202 16.54 5.65 -16.10
C GLY A 202 17.37 4.40 -16.42
N SER A 203 18.06 3.82 -15.44
CA SER A 203 18.69 2.50 -15.53
C SER A 203 19.06 2.06 -14.12
N TYR A 204 18.56 0.90 -13.70
CA TYR A 204 19.17 0.16 -12.61
C TYR A 204 20.54 -0.25 -13.15
N ALA A 205 21.60 0.49 -12.82
CA ALA A 205 22.94 -0.04 -13.02
C ALA A 205 23.03 -1.24 -12.07
N PRO A 206 23.21 -2.48 -12.56
CA PRO A 206 23.51 -3.58 -11.68
C PRO A 206 24.69 -3.16 -10.81
N ALA A 207 24.66 -3.50 -9.52
CA ALA A 207 25.85 -3.37 -8.70
C ALA A 207 27.04 -3.96 -9.50
N PRO A 208 28.18 -3.26 -9.59
CA PRO A 208 29.31 -3.75 -10.36
C PRO A 208 29.61 -5.19 -9.91
N ALA A 209 29.62 -6.13 -10.87
CA ALA A 209 29.91 -7.53 -10.60
C ALA A 209 31.15 -7.58 -9.72
N THR A 210 31.01 -8.15 -8.53
CA THR A 210 32.08 -8.29 -7.56
C THR A 210 33.29 -8.84 -8.29
N GLU A 211 34.38 -8.07 -8.35
CA GLU A 211 35.63 -8.55 -8.92
C GLU A 211 35.96 -9.85 -8.20
N THR A 212 36.10 -10.93 -8.98
CA THR A 212 36.55 -12.22 -8.50
C THR A 212 37.87 -12.03 -7.76
N TYR A 213 37.84 -12.02 -6.44
CA TYR A 213 39.05 -12.06 -5.63
C TYR A 213 39.58 -13.52 -5.61
N PRO A 214 40.90 -13.71 -5.77
CA PRO A 214 41.56 -15.03 -5.74
C PRO A 214 41.46 -15.77 -4.41
#